data_AF-A0A2W6CYU4-F1
#
_entry.id   AF-A0A2W6CYU4-F1
#
_cell.length_a   1.000
_cell.length_b   1.000
_cell.length_c   1.000
_cell.angle_alpha   90.00
_cell.angle_beta   90.00
_cell.angle_gamma   90.00
#
_symmetry.space_group_name_H-M   'P 1'
#
loop_
_entity.id
_entity.type
_entity.pdbx_description
1 polymer ?
#
loop_
_entity_poly.entity_id
_entity_poly.type
_entity_poly.pdbx_seq_one_letter_code
_entity_poly.pdbx_strand_id
1 'polypeptide(L)'
;MSVQPVGAGFHAAWVLALEALDVEVAAAEALLSGEHATQQFPTPDPWRPPVGLGPLPLDLRPRADATLTRQLATAHALGQAMLGNRQHAALGDRIEAGGDGGRPAYVDCLS
;
A
#
# COMPACT_ATOMS: atom_id res chain seq x y z
N MET A 1 36.89 -6.92 -27.07
CA MET A 1 35.41 -6.94 -26.95
C MET A 1 35.08 -7.91 -25.84
N SER A 2 34.92 -7.42 -24.60
CA SER A 2 34.72 -8.29 -23.44
C SER A 2 33.27 -8.76 -23.36
N VAL A 3 33.06 -10.07 -23.44
CA VAL A 3 31.77 -10.71 -23.20
C VAL A 3 31.48 -10.61 -21.70
N GLN A 4 30.53 -9.75 -21.32
CA GLN A 4 29.98 -9.80 -19.97
C GLN A 4 29.32 -11.17 -19.79
N PRO A 5 29.59 -11.91 -18.70
CA PRO A 5 28.87 -13.15 -18.44
C PRO A 5 27.38 -12.79 -18.36
N VAL A 6 26.53 -13.49 -19.12
CA VAL A 6 25.07 -13.32 -19.13
C VAL A 6 24.51 -13.29 -17.69
N GLY A 7 25.18 -14.03 -16.78
CA GLY A 7 25.17 -13.93 -15.31
C GLY A 7 25.00 -12.53 -14.71
N ALA A 8 25.95 -11.65 -15.01
CA ALA A 8 26.03 -10.33 -14.41
C ALA A 8 24.95 -9.38 -14.94
N GLY A 9 24.52 -9.58 -16.20
CA GLY A 9 23.48 -8.77 -16.83
C GLY A 9 22.11 -8.93 -16.16
N PHE A 10 21.69 -10.18 -15.89
CA PHE A 10 20.42 -10.39 -15.20
C PHE A 10 20.49 -10.03 -13.71
N HIS A 11 21.66 -10.20 -13.06
CA HIS A 11 21.81 -9.79 -11.67
C HIS A 11 21.60 -8.28 -11.50
N ALA A 12 22.25 -7.47 -12.34
CA ALA A 12 22.05 -6.02 -12.32
C ALA A 12 20.58 -5.64 -12.63
N ALA A 13 19.93 -6.33 -13.57
CA ALA A 13 18.51 -6.12 -13.84
C ALA A 13 17.62 -6.43 -12.63
N TRP A 14 17.93 -7.51 -11.88
CA TRP A 14 17.22 -7.85 -10.64
C TRP A 14 17.44 -6.82 -9.53
N VAL A 15 18.66 -6.29 -9.38
CA VAL A 15 18.93 -5.24 -8.39
C VAL A 15 18.10 -4.00 -8.69
N LEU A 16 18.09 -3.54 -9.94
CA LEU A 16 17.31 -2.37 -10.37
C LEU A 16 15.80 -2.59 -10.20
N ALA A 17 15.32 -3.80 -10.54
CA ALA A 17 13.91 -4.15 -10.36
C ALA A 17 13.49 -4.14 -8.88
N LEU A 18 14.31 -4.72 -8.00
CA LEU A 18 14.05 -4.73 -6.56
C LEU A 18 14.16 -3.33 -5.94
N GLU A 19 15.10 -2.51 -6.41
CA GLU A 19 15.23 -1.12 -5.96
C GLU A 19 13.99 -0.29 -6.31
N ALA A 20 13.49 -0.41 -7.54
CA ALA A 20 12.25 0.27 -7.94
C ALA A 20 11.05 -0.18 -7.09
N LEU A 21 10.91 -1.50 -6.85
CA LEU A 21 9.86 -2.03 -5.98
C LEU A 21 9.98 -1.51 -4.55
N ASP A 22 11.19 -1.46 -3.99
CA ASP A 22 11.42 -0.99 -2.63
C ASP A 22 11.00 0.47 -2.46
N VAL A 23 11.23 1.32 -3.47
CA VAL A 23 10.79 2.73 -3.50
C VAL A 23 9.27 2.83 -3.53
N GLU A 24 8.60 2.05 -4.38
CA GLU A 24 7.13 2.05 -4.47
C GLU A 24 6.48 1.59 -3.16
N VAL A 25 7.04 0.55 -2.53
CA VAL A 25 6.56 0.05 -1.23
C VAL A 25 6.73 1.12 -0.15
N ALA A 26 7.88 1.79 -0.10
CA ALA A 26 8.12 2.87 0.86
C ALA A 26 7.15 4.04 0.68
N ALA A 27 6.84 4.41 -0.57
CA ALA A 27 5.85 5.46 -0.85
C ALA A 27 4.44 5.07 -0.34
N ALA A 28 4.03 3.81 -0.55
CA ALA A 28 2.75 3.30 -0.06
C ALA A 28 2.70 3.20 1.48
N GLU A 29 3.80 2.82 2.12
CA GLU A 29 3.91 2.82 3.59
C GLU A 29 3.80 4.25 4.16
N ALA A 30 4.46 5.23 3.54
CA ALA A 30 4.42 6.62 3.99
C ALA A 30 3.02 7.26 3.85
N LEU A 31 2.26 6.84 2.84
CA LEU A 31 0.84 7.19 2.70
C LEU A 31 0.01 6.66 3.88
N LEU A 32 0.22 5.40 4.27
CA LEU A 32 -0.49 4.77 5.40
C LEU A 32 -0.15 5.42 6.74
N SER A 33 1.11 5.82 6.93
CA SER A 33 1.55 6.53 8.15
C SER A 33 1.00 7.96 8.26
N GLY A 34 0.34 8.48 7.21
CA GLY A 34 -0.18 9.84 7.17
C GLY A 34 0.89 10.91 6.91
N GLU A 35 2.16 10.53 6.72
CA GLU A 35 3.26 11.46 6.42
C GLU A 35 3.04 12.20 5.10
N HIS A 36 2.27 11.61 4.19
CA HIS A 36 1.97 12.18 2.86
C HIS A 36 0.48 12.19 2.52
N ALA A 37 -0.41 12.32 3.51
CA ALA A 37 -1.87 12.20 3.33
C ALA A 37 -2.47 13.17 2.28
N THR A 38 -1.80 14.28 1.99
CA THR A 38 -2.22 15.28 0.98
C THR A 38 -1.52 15.14 -0.37
N GLN A 39 -0.58 14.22 -0.55
CA GLN A 39 0.06 13.99 -1.85
C GLN A 39 -0.85 13.13 -2.73
N GLN A 40 -1.21 13.68 -3.89
CA GLN A 40 -1.86 12.95 -4.96
C GLN A 40 -0.82 12.14 -5.71
N PHE A 41 -0.84 10.82 -5.53
CA PHE A 41 -0.01 9.92 -6.31
C PHE A 41 -0.71 9.58 -7.63
N PRO A 42 0.01 9.54 -8.76
CA PRO A 42 -0.53 8.97 -9.98
C PRO A 42 -0.95 7.52 -9.72
N THR A 43 -1.99 7.05 -10.42
CA THR A 43 -2.39 5.65 -10.37
C THR A 43 -1.19 4.77 -10.71
N PRO A 44 -0.77 3.85 -9.83
CA PRO A 44 0.39 3.03 -10.09
C PRO A 44 0.14 2.12 -11.29
N ASP A 45 1.12 2.01 -12.18
CA ASP A 45 1.11 1.01 -13.25
C ASP A 45 1.29 -0.37 -12.61
N PRO A 46 0.41 -1.37 -12.87
CA PRO A 46 0.57 -2.70 -12.31
C PRO A 46 1.95 -3.28 -12.65
N TRP A 47 2.68 -3.69 -11.62
CA TRP A 47 4.05 -4.18 -11.77
C TRP A 47 4.11 -5.33 -12.78
N ARG A 48 4.99 -5.17 -13.78
CA ARG A 48 5.36 -6.19 -14.75
C ARG A 48 6.85 -6.42 -14.63
N PRO A 49 7.32 -7.68 -14.54
CA PRO A 49 8.75 -7.94 -14.48
C PRO A 49 9.42 -7.35 -15.74
N PRO A 50 10.43 -6.47 -15.57
CA PRO A 50 11.28 -6.02 -16.66
C PRO A 50 11.75 -7.14 -17.59
N VAL A 51 11.84 -6.83 -18.89
CA VAL A 51 12.40 -7.76 -19.87
C VAL A 51 13.85 -8.10 -19.53
N GLY A 52 14.23 -9.37 -19.70
CA GLY A 52 15.60 -9.81 -19.41
C GLY A 52 15.90 -10.05 -17.93
N LEU A 53 14.89 -9.99 -17.04
CA LEU A 53 14.97 -10.63 -15.74
C LEU A 53 15.07 -12.15 -15.95
N GLY A 54 16.31 -12.65 -16.00
CA GLY A 54 16.59 -14.08 -15.94
C GLY A 54 16.14 -14.68 -14.59
N PRO A 55 16.61 -15.88 -14.24
CA PRO A 55 16.30 -16.46 -12.92
C PRO A 55 16.77 -15.52 -11.80
N LEU A 56 16.01 -15.46 -10.70
CA LEU A 56 16.37 -14.69 -9.51
C LEU A 56 17.71 -15.21 -8.96
N PRO A 57 18.74 -14.35 -8.84
CA PRO A 57 19.98 -14.71 -8.17
C PRO A 57 19.72 -15.11 -6.70
N LEU A 58 20.34 -16.21 -6.26
CA LEU A 58 20.09 -16.77 -4.91
C LEU A 58 20.47 -15.82 -3.77
N ASP A 59 21.48 -14.99 -3.99
CA ASP A 59 21.94 -13.95 -3.08
C ASP A 59 20.94 -12.79 -2.93
N LEU A 60 20.11 -12.55 -3.94
CA LEU A 60 19.04 -11.55 -3.89
C LEU A 60 17.73 -12.09 -3.29
N ARG A 61 17.62 -13.41 -3.09
CA ARG A 61 16.41 -14.04 -2.55
C ARG A 61 15.98 -13.47 -1.19
N PRO A 62 16.88 -13.27 -0.20
CA PRO A 62 16.48 -12.68 1.07
C PRO A 62 15.89 -11.26 0.93
N ARG A 63 16.44 -10.46 0.00
CA ARG A 63 15.92 -9.11 -0.28
C ARG A 63 14.54 -9.20 -0.95
N ALA A 64 14.40 -10.03 -1.97
CA ALA A 64 13.12 -10.22 -2.67
C ALA A 64 12.01 -10.69 -1.71
N ASP A 65 12.32 -11.63 -0.81
CA ASP A 65 11.37 -12.12 0.20
C ASP A 65 10.98 -11.00 1.19
N ALA A 66 11.94 -10.14 1.59
CA ALA A 66 11.66 -8.99 2.44
C ALA A 66 10.77 -7.94 1.75
N THR A 67 11.05 -7.62 0.48
CA THR A 67 10.22 -6.72 -0.33
C THR A 67 8.80 -7.26 -0.46
N LEU A 68 8.63 -8.55 -0.78
CA LEU A 68 7.31 -9.19 -0.90
C LEU A 68 6.55 -9.18 0.43
N THR A 69 7.24 -9.47 1.53
CA THR A 69 6.63 -9.44 2.87
C THR A 69 6.06 -8.06 3.19
N ARG A 70 6.83 -6.99 2.91
CA ARG A 70 6.37 -5.61 3.07
C ARG A 70 5.20 -5.28 2.15
N GLN A 71 5.25 -5.68 0.88
CA GLN A 71 4.14 -5.48 -0.06
C GLN A 71 2.83 -6.08 0.44
N LEU A 72 2.86 -7.31 0.95
CA LEU A 72 1.67 -7.98 1.49
C LEU A 72 1.15 -7.28 2.75
N ALA A 73 2.04 -6.85 3.65
CA ALA A 73 1.66 -6.12 4.85
C ALA A 73 1.00 -4.77 4.50
N THR A 74 1.58 -4.02 3.57
CA THR A 74 1.05 -2.74 3.07
C THR A 74 -0.30 -2.93 2.37
N ALA A 75 -0.42 -3.94 1.50
CA ALA A 75 -1.69 -4.25 0.84
C ALA A 75 -2.79 -4.60 1.85
N HIS A 76 -2.46 -5.38 2.88
CA HIS A 76 -3.39 -5.70 3.96
C HIS A 76 -3.81 -4.43 4.73
N ALA A 77 -2.86 -3.57 5.11
CA ALA A 77 -3.13 -2.33 5.82
C ALA A 77 -4.00 -1.35 4.99
N LEU A 78 -3.74 -1.23 3.69
CA LEU A 78 -4.56 -0.45 2.76
C LEU A 78 -6.01 -0.98 2.73
N GLY A 79 -6.19 -2.30 2.66
CA GLY A 79 -7.51 -2.92 2.73
C GLY A 79 -8.27 -2.58 4.02
N GLN A 80 -7.58 -2.62 5.17
CA GLN A 80 -8.16 -2.24 6.46
C GLN A 80 -8.53 -0.74 6.52
N ALA A 81 -7.65 0.14 6.04
CA ALA A 81 -7.92 1.58 5.99
C ALA A 81 -9.14 1.92 5.13
N MET A 82 -9.31 1.26 3.97
CA MET A 82 -10.47 1.44 3.11
C MET A 82 -11.78 1.00 3.80
N LEU A 83 -11.77 -0.10 4.57
CA LEU A 83 -12.93 -0.55 5.33
C LEU A 83 -13.27 0.38 6.49
N GLY A 84 -12.26 0.94 7.18
CA GLY A 84 -12.44 1.95 8.22
C GLY A 84 -13.08 3.23 7.67
N ASN A 85 -12.55 3.77 6.57
CA ASN A 85 -13.10 4.96 5.91
C ASN A 85 -14.58 4.78 5.50
N ARG A 86 -14.96 3.60 5.00
CA ARG A 86 -16.37 3.32 4.64
C ARG A 86 -17.29 3.35 5.85
N GLN A 87 -16.86 2.83 6.99
CA GLN A 87 -17.64 2.86 8.24
C GLN A 87 -17.79 4.29 8.77
N HIS A 88 -16.72 5.09 8.70
CA HIS A 88 -16.72 6.50 9.12
C HIS A 88 -17.65 7.33 8.22
N ALA A 89 -17.61 7.15 6.90
CA ALA A 89 -18.53 7.80 5.96
C ALA A 89 -20.00 7.41 6.27
N ALA A 90 -20.28 6.13 6.47
CA ALA A 90 -21.63 5.67 6.82
C ALA A 90 -22.12 6.17 8.19
N LEU A 91 -21.23 6.49 9.13
CA LEU A 91 -21.59 7.15 10.39
C LEU A 91 -21.84 8.65 10.18
N GLY A 92 -20.99 9.33 9.40
CA GLY A 92 -21.17 10.74 9.02
C GLY A 92 -22.51 10.97 8.35
N ASP A 93 -22.84 10.18 7.33
CA ASP A 93 -24.12 10.25 6.61
C ASP A 93 -25.32 10.07 7.56
N ARG A 94 -25.21 9.19 8.56
CA ARG A 94 -26.28 8.97 9.56
C ARG A 94 -26.44 10.11 10.55
N ILE A 95 -25.35 10.76 10.93
CA ILE A 95 -25.38 11.94 11.83
C ILE A 95 -25.93 13.15 11.07
N GLU A 96 -25.51 13.37 9.82
CA GLU A 96 -26.03 14.44 8.95
C GLU A 96 -27.52 14.23 8.63
N ALA A 97 -27.94 13.00 8.30
CA ALA A 97 -29.35 12.68 8.08
C ALA A 97 -30.20 12.69 9.38
N GLY A 98 -29.57 12.53 10.55
CA GLY A 98 -30.21 12.63 11.86
C GLY A 98 -30.32 14.06 12.41
N GLY A 99 -29.76 15.05 11.71
CA GLY A 99 -29.73 16.46 12.13
C GLY A 99 -31.06 17.22 11.99
N ASP A 100 -32.08 16.64 11.33
CA ASP A 100 -33.33 17.34 11.02
C ASP A 100 -34.61 16.65 11.57
N GLY A 101 -34.60 16.23 12.84
CA GLY A 101 -35.87 15.99 13.55
C GLY A 101 -35.89 14.87 14.59
N GLY A 102 -35.17 15.03 15.70
CA GLY A 102 -35.27 14.10 16.83
C GLY A 102 -35.03 14.81 18.16
N ARG A 103 -36.03 15.54 18.65
CA ARG A 103 -36.02 16.17 19.99
C ARG A 103 -35.59 15.13 21.05
N PRO A 104 -34.59 15.41 21.90
CA PRO A 104 -34.19 14.48 22.94
C PRO A 104 -35.36 14.28 23.92
N ALA A 105 -35.90 13.06 23.97
CA ALA A 105 -36.85 12.68 25.01
C ALA A 105 -36.05 12.39 26.29
N TYR A 106 -36.09 13.33 27.23
CA TYR A 106 -35.61 13.09 28.58
C TYR A 106 -36.53 12.05 29.23
N VAL A 107 -35.99 10.89 29.60
CA VAL A 107 -36.72 9.89 30.39
C VAL A 107 -36.81 10.44 31.81
N ASP A 108 -38.03 10.75 32.23
CA ASP A 108 -38.32 11.22 33.59
C ASP A 108 -38.21 10.01 34.53
N CYS A 109 -37.09 9.91 35.25
CA CYS A 109 -36.91 8.91 36.30
C CYS A 109 -37.54 9.42 37.60
N LEU A 110 -38.87 9.32 37.68
CA LEU A 110 -39.63 9.44 38.91
C LEU A 110 -40.66 8.31 38.99
N SER A 111 -40.29 7.24 39.69
CA SER A 111 -41.16 6.56 40.68
C SER A 111 -40.33 5.63 41.56
#